data_AF-A0A6B0SIF7-F1
#
_entry.id   AF-A0A6B0SIF7-F1
#
_cell.length_a   1.000
_cell.length_b   1.000
_cell.length_c   1.000
_cell.angle_alpha   90.00
_cell.angle_beta   90.00
_cell.angle_gamma   90.00
#
_symmetry.space_group_name_H-M   'P 1'
#
loop_
_entity.id
_entity.type
_entity.pdbx_description
1 polymer ?
#
loop_
_entity_poly.entity_id
_entity_poly.type
_entity_poly.pdbx_seq_one_letter_code
_entity_poly.pdbx_strand_id
1 'polypeptide(L)'
;MLPAHQLCTPAQCTPPSPPTAQLTEGPVQWRSERGLTGVTLAPGVHYDKRTQELVVPEAGVYYVFLHLTLKRVMAGNRNGSDSVSVALDLQPYQAGAALTLTLDLPPPPLGNSAAGFRSSLLHLDAGQRLSVHLRPRIREPLSWQLSAEATVWGLFRVATQVPSGLPLSKLT
;
A
#
# COMPACT_ATOMS: atom_id res chain seq x y z
N MET A 1 29.19 -8.97 48.95
CA MET A 1 29.38 -9.74 47.69
C MET A 1 28.42 -9.19 46.65
N LEU A 2 28.94 -8.45 45.66
CA LEU A 2 28.22 -7.95 44.48
C LEU A 2 29.25 -7.82 43.35
N PRO A 3 29.17 -8.62 42.28
CA PRO A 3 29.76 -8.32 40.97
C PRO A 3 28.61 -8.01 39.98
N ALA A 4 28.76 -7.43 38.79
CA ALA A 4 29.87 -6.83 38.07
C ALA A 4 29.24 -5.82 37.09
N HIS A 5 29.90 -4.70 36.86
CA HIS A 5 29.68 -3.88 35.66
C HIS A 5 30.07 -4.72 34.44
N GLN A 6 29.09 -5.11 33.60
CA GLN A 6 29.39 -5.49 32.22
C GLN A 6 29.25 -4.25 31.33
N LEU A 7 30.40 -3.74 30.92
CA LEU A 7 30.53 -2.87 29.76
C LEU A 7 30.07 -3.66 28.51
N CYS A 8 29.10 -3.12 27.79
CA CYS A 8 28.80 -3.59 26.43
C CYS A 8 29.94 -3.19 25.47
N THR A 9 30.49 -4.16 24.75
CA THR A 9 31.43 -3.97 23.64
C THR A 9 30.69 -3.43 22.39
N PRO A 10 31.34 -2.64 21.51
CA PRO A 10 30.68 -1.92 20.42
C PRO A 10 30.25 -2.80 19.22
N ALA A 11 30.20 -4.12 19.38
CA ALA A 11 29.83 -5.07 18.32
C ALA A 11 28.37 -5.59 18.43
N GLN A 12 27.60 -5.15 19.43
CA GLN A 12 26.25 -5.68 19.70
C GLN A 12 25.12 -4.63 19.68
N CYS A 13 25.39 -3.39 19.29
CA CYS A 13 24.34 -2.40 19.04
C CYS A 13 23.96 -2.37 17.56
N THR A 14 23.46 -3.49 17.02
CA THR A 14 22.66 -3.41 15.80
C THR A 14 21.28 -2.93 16.22
N PRO A 15 20.79 -1.77 15.75
CA PRO A 15 19.42 -1.37 16.00
C PRO A 15 18.48 -2.47 15.46
N PRO A 16 17.37 -2.78 16.16
CA PRO A 16 16.42 -3.76 15.65
C PRO A 16 15.98 -3.32 14.26
N SER A 17 16.24 -4.18 13.26
CA SER A 17 15.78 -3.99 11.89
C SER A 17 14.28 -3.67 11.92
N PRO A 18 13.80 -2.69 11.15
CA PRO A 18 12.37 -2.45 11.04
C PRO A 18 11.69 -3.75 10.60
N PRO A 19 10.47 -4.06 11.08
CA PRO A 19 9.80 -5.32 10.79
C PRO A 19 9.82 -5.55 9.28
N THR A 20 10.49 -6.62 8.86
CA THR A 20 10.56 -7.02 7.46
C THR A 20 9.13 -7.16 6.94
N ALA A 21 8.71 -6.21 6.09
CA ALA A 21 7.42 -6.27 5.40
C ALA A 21 7.48 -7.37 4.35
N GLN A 22 7.37 -8.61 4.81
CA GLN A 22 7.22 -9.79 3.97
C GLN A 22 5.94 -9.63 3.13
N LEU A 23 5.96 -10.12 1.89
CA LEU A 23 4.80 -10.10 1.02
C LEU A 23 3.79 -11.16 1.47
N THR A 24 3.00 -10.81 2.48
CA THR A 24 1.91 -11.65 2.98
C THR A 24 0.60 -11.22 2.34
N GLU A 25 -0.22 -12.18 1.93
CA GLU A 25 -1.57 -11.89 1.47
C GLU A 25 -2.40 -11.26 2.59
N GLY A 26 -3.14 -10.19 2.29
CA GLY A 26 -4.02 -9.53 3.25
C GLY A 26 -3.92 -8.00 3.25
N PRO A 27 -4.57 -7.34 4.23
CA PRO A 27 -4.57 -5.90 4.32
C PRO A 27 -3.16 -5.36 4.64
N VAL A 28 -2.80 -4.26 3.99
CA VAL A 28 -1.51 -3.59 4.18
C VAL A 28 -1.63 -2.61 5.33
N GLN A 29 -0.70 -2.70 6.28
CA GLN A 29 -0.58 -1.74 7.36
C GLN A 29 0.09 -0.47 6.87
N TRP A 30 -0.63 0.63 6.94
CA TRP A 30 -0.10 1.94 6.54
C TRP A 30 0.23 2.79 7.76
N ARG A 31 1.29 3.59 7.64
CA ARG A 31 1.61 4.63 8.62
C ARG A 31 1.05 5.96 8.13
N SER A 32 0.17 6.55 8.93
CA SER A 32 -0.22 7.95 8.79
C SER A 32 0.66 8.79 9.71
N GLU A 33 1.64 9.50 9.15
CA GLU A 33 2.42 10.50 9.88
C GLU A 33 2.17 11.89 9.31
N ARG A 34 2.19 12.92 10.18
CA ARG A 34 2.00 14.34 9.80
C ARG A 34 3.19 14.91 8.98
N GLY A 35 3.88 14.06 8.23
CA GLY A 35 5.09 14.40 7.47
C GLY A 35 5.80 13.14 6.96
N LEU A 36 5.18 12.42 6.02
CA LEU A 36 5.68 11.32 5.15
C LEU A 36 6.44 10.17 5.86
N THR A 37 5.87 8.96 5.94
CA THR A 37 5.82 7.99 4.82
C THR A 37 4.60 7.06 4.89
N GLY A 38 3.87 6.93 3.78
CA GLY A 38 2.91 5.84 3.54
C GLY A 38 1.49 6.26 3.16
N VAL A 39 0.97 7.38 3.68
CA VAL A 39 -0.37 7.87 3.32
C VAL A 39 -0.42 9.39 3.21
N THR A 40 -0.87 9.92 2.07
CA THR A 40 -1.29 11.33 1.97
C THR A 40 -2.80 11.40 2.16
N LEU A 41 -3.23 12.00 3.26
CA LEU A 41 -4.64 12.13 3.65
C LEU A 41 -5.12 13.55 3.36
N ALA A 42 -6.28 13.67 2.72
CA ALA A 42 -6.99 14.94 2.67
C ALA A 42 -7.41 15.40 4.10
N PRO A 43 -7.62 16.71 4.32
CA PRO A 43 -8.14 17.22 5.57
C PRO A 43 -9.41 16.48 6.01
N GLY A 44 -9.47 16.09 7.28
CA GLY A 44 -10.62 15.38 7.85
C GLY A 44 -10.65 13.86 7.59
N VAL A 45 -9.77 13.33 6.73
CA VAL A 45 -9.68 11.90 6.46
C VAL A 45 -8.87 11.21 7.55
N HIS A 46 -9.39 10.09 8.07
CA HIS A 46 -8.79 9.34 9.17
C HIS A 46 -8.44 7.91 8.75
N TYR A 47 -7.29 7.42 9.21
CA TYR A 47 -6.89 6.02 9.07
C TYR A 47 -7.01 5.29 10.41
N ASP A 48 -7.92 4.32 10.51
CA ASP A 48 -8.06 3.45 11.67
C ASP A 48 -7.02 2.33 11.59
N LYS A 49 -5.99 2.42 12.44
CA LYS A 49 -4.91 1.43 12.52
C LYS A 49 -5.39 0.04 13.00
N ARG A 50 -6.50 -0.03 13.73
CA ARG A 50 -7.05 -1.29 14.25
C ARG A 50 -7.72 -2.09 13.16
N THR A 51 -8.50 -1.43 12.30
CA THR A 51 -9.19 -2.08 11.18
C THR A 51 -8.36 -2.05 9.88
N GLN A 52 -7.30 -1.23 9.84
CA GLN A 52 -6.50 -0.95 8.66
C GLN A 52 -7.30 -0.29 7.54
N GLU A 53 -8.36 0.44 7.90
CA GLU A 53 -9.27 1.12 7.00
C GLU A 53 -9.09 2.62 7.07
N LEU A 54 -9.24 3.29 5.94
CA LEU A 54 -9.45 4.73 5.85
C LEU A 54 -10.94 5.01 5.80
N VAL A 55 -11.40 5.99 6.57
CA VAL A 55 -12.80 6.43 6.57
C VAL A 55 -12.93 7.79 5.90
N VAL A 56 -13.82 7.87 4.90
CA VAL A 56 -14.13 9.10 4.18
C VAL A 56 -15.08 9.96 5.02
N PRO A 57 -14.73 11.20 5.35
CA PRO A 57 -15.57 12.05 6.19
C PRO A 57 -16.76 12.64 5.42
N GLU A 58 -16.56 13.00 4.16
CA GLU A 58 -17.54 13.72 3.33
C GLU A 58 -17.68 13.07 1.96
N ALA A 59 -18.91 13.00 1.44
CA ALA A 59 -19.17 12.46 0.12
C ALA A 59 -18.55 13.33 -1.00
N GLY A 60 -18.12 12.72 -2.10
CA GLY A 60 -17.62 13.46 -3.25
C GLY A 60 -16.82 12.62 -4.23
N VAL A 61 -16.23 13.30 -5.23
CA VAL A 61 -15.31 12.68 -6.17
C VAL A 61 -13.89 12.85 -5.65
N TYR A 62 -13.18 11.75 -5.47
CA TYR A 62 -11.82 11.70 -4.96
C TYR A 62 -10.87 11.19 -6.04
N TYR A 63 -9.74 11.86 -6.20
CA TYR A 63 -8.60 11.28 -6.90
C TYR A 63 -7.89 10.34 -5.94
N VAL A 64 -7.82 9.06 -6.30
CA VAL A 64 -7.19 8.02 -5.49
C VAL A 64 -6.04 7.42 -6.28
N PHE A 65 -4.90 7.22 -5.62
CA PHE A 65 -3.71 6.66 -6.26
C PHE A 65 -2.99 5.64 -5.37
N LEU A 66 -2.35 4.69 -6.03
CA LEU A 66 -1.48 3.66 -5.46
C LEU A 66 -0.12 3.76 -6.17
N HIS A 67 0.95 3.86 -5.39
CA HIS A 67 2.33 3.72 -5.84
C HIS A 67 2.98 2.58 -5.06
N LEU A 68 3.43 1.56 -5.78
CA LEU A 68 4.03 0.38 -5.20
C LEU A 68 5.47 0.26 -5.70
N THR A 69 6.40 0.05 -4.78
CA THR A 69 7.80 -0.24 -5.10
C THR A 69 8.24 -1.48 -4.35
N LEU A 70 8.77 -2.46 -5.08
CA LEU A 70 9.36 -3.68 -4.54
C LEU A 70 10.85 -3.73 -4.81
N LYS A 71 11.56 -4.34 -3.86
CA LYS A 71 12.98 -4.67 -3.98
C LYS A 71 13.19 -6.16 -3.75
N ARG A 72 14.10 -6.74 -4.52
CA ARG A 72 14.57 -8.10 -4.30
C ARG A 72 15.57 -8.08 -3.14
N VAL A 73 15.38 -8.97 -2.17
CA VAL A 73 16.24 -9.05 -0.97
C VAL A 73 17.02 -10.36 -0.88
N MET A 74 16.68 -11.35 -1.71
CA MET A 74 17.43 -12.60 -1.82
C MET A 74 17.63 -12.97 -3.29
N ALA A 75 18.76 -13.60 -3.59
CA ALA A 75 19.01 -14.15 -4.91
C ALA A 75 18.00 -15.28 -5.18
N GLY A 76 17.03 -15.02 -6.06
CA GLY A 76 16.13 -16.05 -6.57
C GLY A 76 16.86 -16.87 -7.62
N ASN A 77 16.56 -18.16 -7.70
CA ASN A 77 17.27 -19.08 -8.61
C ASN A 77 16.41 -19.54 -9.80
N ARG A 78 15.47 -18.74 -10.31
CA ARG A 78 14.52 -19.27 -11.30
C ARG A 78 13.91 -18.32 -12.32
N ASN A 79 13.61 -18.94 -13.46
CA ASN A 79 12.77 -18.43 -14.53
C ASN A 79 11.30 -18.70 -14.18
N GLY A 80 10.53 -17.63 -13.98
CA GLY A 80 9.09 -17.68 -13.74
C GLY A 80 8.49 -16.27 -13.83
N SER A 81 7.22 -16.19 -14.23
CA SER A 81 6.46 -14.94 -14.24
C SER A 81 5.83 -14.75 -12.86
N ASP A 82 6.57 -14.13 -11.95
CA ASP A 82 6.06 -13.73 -10.65
C ASP A 82 5.37 -12.36 -10.77
N SER A 83 4.26 -12.16 -10.07
CA SER A 83 3.58 -10.86 -10.02
C SER A 83 3.05 -10.56 -8.63
N VAL A 84 2.96 -9.27 -8.31
CA VAL A 84 2.36 -8.79 -7.07
C VAL A 84 1.24 -7.83 -7.42
N SER A 85 0.03 -8.13 -6.93
CA SER A 85 -1.10 -7.24 -7.07
C SER A 85 -1.40 -6.52 -5.76
N VAL A 86 -1.84 -5.28 -5.84
CA VAL A 86 -2.42 -4.50 -4.76
C VAL A 86 -3.78 -4.02 -5.20
N ALA A 87 -4.79 -4.25 -4.36
CA ALA A 87 -6.18 -3.90 -4.62
C ALA A 87 -6.71 -2.96 -3.55
N LEU A 88 -7.39 -1.89 -3.96
CA LEU A 88 -8.16 -1.01 -3.12
C LEU A 88 -9.61 -1.50 -3.11
N ASP A 89 -10.08 -1.94 -1.95
CA ASP A 89 -11.43 -2.44 -1.75
C ASP A 89 -12.27 -1.40 -0.98
N LEU A 90 -13.58 -1.34 -1.28
CA LEU A 90 -14.53 -0.41 -0.66
C LEU A 90 -15.49 -1.17 0.27
N GLN A 91 -15.82 -0.60 1.43
CA GLN A 91 -16.84 -1.11 2.35
C GLN A 91 -17.99 -0.11 2.54
N PRO A 92 -19.27 -0.50 2.33
CA PRO A 92 -19.74 -1.86 2.02
C PRO A 92 -19.24 -2.36 0.66
N TYR A 93 -19.00 -3.68 0.58
CA TYR A 93 -18.41 -4.33 -0.57
C TYR A 93 -19.15 -3.97 -1.86
N GLN A 94 -18.40 -3.40 -2.81
CA GLN A 94 -18.86 -3.21 -4.18
C GLN A 94 -18.31 -4.34 -5.06
N ALA A 95 -18.94 -4.60 -6.20
CA ALA A 95 -18.53 -5.70 -7.07
C ALA A 95 -17.11 -5.47 -7.63
N GLY A 96 -16.11 -6.05 -6.95
CA GLY A 96 -14.69 -5.96 -7.31
C GLY A 96 -13.92 -4.83 -6.61
N ALA A 97 -12.62 -4.79 -6.86
CA ALA A 97 -11.73 -3.77 -6.33
C ALA A 97 -11.93 -2.44 -7.08
N ALA A 98 -12.01 -1.33 -6.36
CA ALA A 98 -12.16 0.01 -6.93
C ALA A 98 -10.89 0.47 -7.66
N LEU A 99 -9.73 -0.04 -7.27
CA LEU A 99 -8.45 0.19 -7.97
C LEU A 99 -7.55 -1.03 -7.81
N THR A 100 -6.95 -1.52 -8.88
CA THR A 100 -5.98 -2.64 -8.81
C THR A 100 -4.70 -2.28 -9.54
N LEU A 101 -3.55 -2.42 -8.88
CA LEU A 101 -2.23 -2.32 -9.49
C LEU A 101 -1.59 -3.71 -9.49
N THR A 102 -1.11 -4.19 -10.64
CA THR A 102 -0.34 -5.43 -10.74
C THR A 102 1.05 -5.11 -11.25
N LEU A 103 2.08 -5.61 -10.57
CA LEU A 103 3.48 -5.49 -10.96
C LEU A 103 4.03 -6.84 -11.33
N ASP A 104 4.54 -6.94 -12.55
CA ASP A 104 5.34 -8.08 -12.97
C ASP A 104 6.75 -7.95 -12.39
N LEU A 105 7.25 -9.05 -11.82
CA LEU A 105 8.56 -9.08 -11.20
C LEU A 105 9.58 -9.62 -12.20
N PRO A 106 10.64 -8.85 -12.54
CA PRO A 106 11.65 -9.32 -13.48
C PRO A 106 12.35 -10.57 -12.91
N PRO A 107 12.60 -11.62 -13.70
CA PRO A 107 13.40 -12.75 -13.24
C PRO A 107 14.90 -12.36 -13.20
N PRO A 108 15.71 -12.97 -12.33
CA PRO A 108 17.16 -12.76 -12.36
C PRO A 108 17.78 -13.20 -13.70
N PRO A 109 18.79 -12.49 -14.23
CA PRO A 109 19.45 -11.28 -13.70
C PRO A 109 18.80 -9.97 -14.16
N LEU A 110 17.62 -10.00 -14.80
CA LEU A 110 17.05 -8.84 -15.51
C LEU A 110 16.70 -7.65 -14.60
N GLY A 111 16.47 -7.88 -13.31
CA GLY A 111 16.23 -6.78 -12.38
C GLY A 111 16.05 -7.21 -10.93
N ASN A 112 16.30 -6.26 -10.03
CA ASN A 112 16.16 -6.40 -8.57
C ASN A 112 15.14 -5.42 -7.97
N SER A 113 14.39 -4.72 -8.81
CA SER A 113 13.37 -3.75 -8.41
C SER A 113 12.20 -3.79 -9.38
N ALA A 114 11.00 -3.55 -8.87
CA ALA A 114 9.80 -3.34 -9.67
C ALA A 114 9.01 -2.20 -9.04
N ALA A 115 8.51 -1.29 -9.86
CA ALA A 115 7.69 -0.19 -9.39
C ALA A 115 6.54 0.06 -10.36
N GLY A 116 5.43 0.58 -9.84
CA GLY A 116 4.37 1.06 -10.70
C GLY A 116 3.31 1.84 -9.95
N PHE A 117 2.49 2.51 -10.74
CA PHE A 117 1.55 3.51 -10.29
C PHE A 117 0.21 3.25 -10.95
N ARG A 118 -0.88 3.45 -10.20
CA ARG A 118 -2.24 3.43 -10.72
C ARG A 118 -3.08 4.45 -9.98
N SER A 119 -3.97 5.12 -10.69
CA SER A 119 -4.93 6.04 -10.11
C SER A 119 -6.30 5.94 -10.78
N SER A 120 -7.32 6.44 -10.10
CA SER A 120 -8.67 6.61 -10.62
C SER A 120 -9.39 7.74 -9.90
N LEU A 121 -10.40 8.29 -10.55
CA LEU A 121 -11.42 9.10 -9.87
C LEU A 121 -12.49 8.14 -9.33
N LEU A 122 -12.80 8.24 -8.04
CA LEU A 122 -13.81 7.42 -7.38
C LEU A 122 -14.85 8.34 -6.73
N HIS A 123 -16.11 8.00 -6.92
CA HIS A 123 -17.19 8.57 -6.11
C HIS A 123 -17.21 7.82 -4.78
N LEU A 124 -17.01 8.54 -3.68
CA LEU A 124 -16.99 7.98 -2.33
C LEU A 124 -18.06 8.68 -1.50
N ASP A 125 -18.86 7.89 -0.79
CA ASP A 125 -19.88 8.40 0.13
C ASP A 125 -19.27 8.78 1.48
N ALA A 126 -20.00 9.60 2.25
CA ALA A 126 -19.63 9.88 3.63
C ALA A 126 -19.72 8.59 4.46
N GLY A 127 -18.68 8.30 5.24
CA GLY A 127 -18.54 7.07 6.01
C GLY A 127 -18.05 5.86 5.21
N GLN A 128 -17.83 5.99 3.89
CA GLN A 128 -17.25 4.93 3.07
C GLN A 128 -15.88 4.53 3.64
N ARG A 129 -15.61 3.23 3.72
CA ARG A 129 -14.32 2.73 4.19
C ARG A 129 -13.52 2.15 3.04
N LEU A 130 -12.20 2.37 3.10
CA LEU A 130 -11.25 1.94 2.08
C LEU A 130 -10.16 1.12 2.74
N SER A 131 -9.88 -0.05 2.18
CA SER A 131 -8.75 -0.89 2.59
C SER A 131 -7.89 -1.23 1.38
N VAL A 132 -6.58 -1.38 1.59
CA VAL A 132 -5.65 -1.78 0.54
C VAL A 132 -5.11 -3.16 0.86
N HIS A 133 -5.32 -4.12 -0.03
CA HIS A 133 -4.96 -5.52 0.15
C HIS A 133 -3.83 -5.92 -0.81
N LEU A 134 -2.80 -6.56 -0.28
CA LEU A 134 -1.74 -7.18 -1.04
C LEU A 134 -2.17 -8.59 -1.46
N ARG A 135 -1.99 -8.92 -2.73
CA ARG A 135 -2.33 -10.21 -3.34
C ARG A 135 -1.12 -10.71 -4.15
N PRO A 136 -0.11 -11.31 -3.48
CA PRO A 136 1.08 -11.80 -4.16
C PRO A 136 0.77 -13.08 -4.95
N ARG A 137 1.18 -13.13 -6.21
CA ARG A 137 1.22 -14.34 -7.04
C ARG A 137 2.69 -14.69 -7.34
N ILE A 138 3.39 -15.06 -6.28
CA ILE A 138 4.83 -15.33 -6.30
C ILE A 138 5.10 -16.68 -5.63
N ARG A 139 6.05 -17.42 -6.19
CA ARG A 139 6.39 -18.76 -5.66
C ARG A 139 7.23 -18.70 -4.39
N GLU A 140 8.04 -17.65 -4.24
CA GLU A 140 8.94 -17.44 -3.10
C GLU A 140 8.71 -16.07 -2.46
N PRO A 141 7.71 -15.91 -1.57
CA PRO A 141 7.31 -14.61 -1.01
C PRO A 141 8.39 -13.87 -0.24
N LEU A 142 9.41 -14.58 0.23
CA LEU A 142 10.52 -14.03 0.99
C LEU A 142 11.57 -13.34 0.10
N SER A 143 11.60 -13.62 -1.21
CA SER A 143 12.63 -13.11 -2.13
C SER A 143 12.44 -11.63 -2.50
N TRP A 144 11.25 -11.09 -2.25
CA TRP A 144 10.85 -9.71 -2.53
C TRP A 144 10.23 -9.04 -1.30
N GLN A 145 10.42 -7.73 -1.18
CA GLN A 145 9.85 -6.93 -0.11
C GLN A 145 9.30 -5.61 -0.64
N LEU A 146 8.28 -5.09 0.05
CA LEU A 146 7.83 -3.72 -0.14
C LEU A 146 8.93 -2.75 0.29
N SER A 147 9.21 -1.75 -0.54
CA SER A 147 10.04 -0.63 -0.14
C SER A 147 9.17 0.33 0.67
N ALA A 148 9.32 0.30 2.01
CA ALA A 148 8.50 1.07 2.94
C ALA A 148 8.56 2.59 2.70
N GLU A 149 9.68 3.10 2.18
CA GLU A 149 9.87 4.52 1.92
C GLU A 149 9.26 4.99 0.59
N ALA A 150 9.01 4.05 -0.34
CA ALA A 150 8.55 4.35 -1.70
C ALA A 150 7.14 3.82 -2.01
N THR A 151 6.59 2.97 -1.14
CA THR A 151 5.22 2.45 -1.26
C THR A 151 4.26 3.41 -0.57
N VAL A 152 3.37 4.01 -1.33
CA VAL A 152 2.47 5.07 -0.87
C VAL A 152 1.11 4.88 -1.51
N TRP A 153 0.05 5.16 -0.77
CA TRP A 153 -1.25 5.45 -1.36
C TRP A 153 -1.83 6.73 -0.79
N GLY A 154 -2.81 7.29 -1.47
CA GLY A 154 -3.41 8.52 -0.99
C GLY A 154 -4.64 8.89 -1.77
N LEU A 155 -5.34 9.88 -1.22
CA LEU A 155 -6.50 10.46 -1.85
C LEU A 155 -6.67 11.93 -1.51
N PHE A 156 -7.22 12.68 -2.46
CA PHE A 156 -7.70 14.03 -2.23
C PHE A 156 -9.02 14.27 -2.95
N ARG A 157 -9.87 15.08 -2.33
CA ARG A 157 -11.19 15.42 -2.87
C ARG A 157 -11.02 16.40 -4.03
N VAL A 158 -11.61 16.06 -5.17
CA VAL A 158 -11.57 16.87 -6.39
C VAL A 158 -12.88 17.65 -6.58
N ALA A 159 -14.01 17.04 -6.19
CA ALA A 159 -15.32 17.70 -6.27
C ALA A 159 -16.21 17.31 -5.09
N THR A 160 -17.00 18.28 -4.61
CA THR A 160 -17.93 18.09 -3.50
C THR A 160 -19.27 17.49 -3.93
N GLN A 161 -19.61 17.60 -5.21
CA GLN A 161 -20.80 17.02 -5.83
C GLN A 161 -20.48 16.49 -7.22
N VAL A 162 -21.09 15.37 -7.61
CA VAL A 162 -21.29 15.07 -9.03
C VAL A 162 -22.33 16.10 -9.53
N PRO A 163 -22.10 16.82 -10.64
CA PRO A 163 -23.12 17.71 -11.17
C PRO A 163 -24.45 16.96 -11.32
N SER A 164 -25.49 17.46 -10.66
CA SER A 164 -26.85 16.94 -10.77
C SER A 164 -27.32 17.14 -12.22
N GLY A 165 -27.06 16.17 -13.10
CA GLY A 165 -27.57 16.22 -14.48
C GLY A 165 -26.68 15.74 -15.62
N LEU A 166 -25.59 14.99 -15.39
CA LEU A 166 -24.93 14.30 -16.51
C LEU A 166 -25.46 12.86 -16.64
N PRO A 167 -26.26 12.54 -17.67
CA PRO A 167 -26.57 11.16 -17.98
C PRO A 167 -25.28 10.45 -18.38
N LEU A 168 -24.89 9.45 -17.59
CA LEU A 168 -23.72 8.60 -17.79
C LEU A 168 -23.92 7.60 -18.96
N SER A 169 -24.55 8.05 -20.06
CA SER A 169 -24.89 7.22 -21.21
C SER A 169 -24.25 7.67 -22.52
N LYS A 170 -23.31 8.62 -22.50
CA LYS A 170 -22.57 9.02 -23.70
C LYS A 170 -21.10 9.33 -23.42
N LEU A 171 -20.33 8.30 -23.18
CA LEU A 171 -18.91 8.25 -23.52
C LEU A 171 -18.65 6.86 -24.08
N THR A 172 -18.98 6.71 -25.36
CA THR A 172 -18.59 5.59 -26.22
C THR A 172 -17.70 6.16 -27.32
#